data_AF-A0A1I6WLM5-F1
#
_entry.id   AF-A0A1I6WLM5-F1
#
_cell.length_a   1.000
_cell.length_b   1.000
_cell.length_c   1.000
_cell.angle_alpha   90.00
_cell.angle_beta   90.00
_cell.angle_gamma   90.00
#
_symmetry.space_group_name_H-M   'P 1'
#
loop_
_entity.id
_entity.type
_entity.pdbx_description
1 polymer ?
#
loop_
_entity_poly.entity_id
_entity_poly.type
_entity_poly.pdbx_seq_one_letter_code
_entity_poly.pdbx_strand_id
1 'polypeptide(L)'
;MLQPRHFFIFLLPLINAAVWIAFPPVDHGLQPSFAQRHLGEVIGSTMMIMMAFTLLLATRIRVLERLLGGLDKLYVVHRNAGIFVFLLLFLHLLVMPLNPNEVPPGRAPGYIAFGGFVLLILLSVAPRIPGVRRVMRIGYRGWRISHRFIGVAGSIHFEQFRFR
;
A
#
# COMPACT_ATOMS: atom_id res chain seq x y z
N MET A 1 -10.35 -14.83 -2.69
CA MET A 1 -11.73 -14.46 -2.28
C MET A 1 -11.69 -14.08 -0.81
N LEU A 2 -11.94 -12.81 -0.48
CA LEU A 2 -11.92 -12.30 0.89
C LEU A 2 -13.06 -12.93 1.68
N GLN A 3 -12.80 -13.52 2.84
CA GLN A 3 -13.87 -14.03 3.70
C GLN A 3 -14.70 -12.86 4.24
N PRO A 4 -16.04 -12.98 4.37
CA PRO A 4 -16.94 -11.90 4.82
C PRO A 4 -16.63 -11.32 6.21
N ARG A 5 -15.78 -11.98 6.98
CA ARG A 5 -15.42 -11.62 8.37
C ARG A 5 -14.26 -10.63 8.48
N HIS A 6 -13.67 -10.20 7.37
CA HIS A 6 -12.53 -9.27 7.36
C HIS A 6 -12.83 -7.90 6.75
N PHE A 7 -14.11 -7.56 6.55
CA PHE A 7 -14.53 -6.24 6.03
C PHE A 7 -14.18 -5.07 6.95
N PHE A 8 -13.85 -5.32 8.22
CA PHE A 8 -13.46 -4.28 9.18
C PHE A 8 -12.27 -3.43 8.69
N ILE A 9 -11.40 -3.97 7.83
CA ILE A 9 -10.24 -3.25 7.28
C ILE A 9 -10.68 -2.19 6.27
N PHE A 10 -11.79 -2.42 5.59
CA PHE A 10 -12.39 -1.47 4.67
C PHE A 10 -13.27 -0.45 5.39
N LEU A 11 -13.63 -0.68 6.66
CA LEU A 11 -14.48 0.22 7.42
C LEU A 11 -13.86 1.62 7.54
N LEU A 12 -12.58 1.72 7.90
CA LEU A 12 -11.90 3.01 8.06
C LEU A 12 -11.73 3.78 6.74
N PRO A 13 -11.29 3.15 5.63
CA PRO A 13 -11.35 3.75 4.30
C PRO A 13 -12.77 4.23 3.92
N LEU A 14 -13.79 3.45 4.24
CA LEU A 14 -15.19 3.78 3.94
C LEU A 14 -15.69 4.97 4.79
N ILE A 15 -15.33 5.01 6.07
CA ILE A 15 -15.60 6.13 6.96
C ILE A 15 -14.90 7.39 6.44
N ASN A 16 -13.64 7.30 6.03
CA ASN A 16 -12.91 8.43 5.43
C ASN A 16 -13.64 8.97 4.19
N ALA A 17 -14.08 8.08 3.29
CA ALA A 17 -14.87 8.48 2.13
C ALA A 17 -16.20 9.15 2.53
N ALA A 18 -16.89 8.61 3.54
CA ALA A 18 -18.12 9.21 4.07
C ALA A 18 -17.87 10.60 4.70
N VAL A 19 -16.77 10.80 5.41
CA VAL A 19 -16.38 12.10 5.98
C VAL A 19 -16.17 13.14 4.88
N TRP A 20 -15.48 12.76 3.81
CA TRP A 20 -15.28 13.65 2.66
C TRP A 20 -16.58 14.04 1.94
N ILE A 21 -17.55 13.12 1.89
CA ILE A 21 -18.89 13.40 1.34
C ILE A 21 -19.72 14.29 2.27
N ALA A 22 -19.61 14.08 3.59
CA ALA A 22 -20.33 14.86 4.60
C ALA A 22 -19.76 16.28 4.77
N PHE A 23 -18.45 16.44 4.59
CA PHE A 23 -17.72 17.70 4.73
C PHE A 23 -16.92 18.03 3.45
N PRO A 24 -17.60 18.29 2.32
CA PRO A 24 -16.90 18.66 1.10
C PRO A 24 -16.25 20.05 1.28
N PRO A 25 -15.05 20.28 0.71
CA PRO A 25 -14.42 21.59 0.71
C PRO A 25 -15.31 22.60 -0.01
N VAL A 26 -15.30 23.84 0.46
CA VAL A 26 -16.06 24.93 -0.15
C VAL A 26 -15.43 25.26 -1.50
N ASP A 27 -16.21 25.13 -2.57
CA ASP A 27 -15.79 25.56 -3.90
C ASP A 27 -15.97 27.08 -4.00
N HIS A 28 -14.86 27.80 -4.22
CA HIS A 28 -14.87 29.23 -4.45
C HIS A 28 -15.01 29.58 -5.95
N GLY A 29 -15.15 28.60 -6.85
CA GLY A 29 -15.30 28.79 -8.29
C GLY A 29 -14.03 29.25 -9.02
N LEU A 30 -12.90 29.34 -8.31
CA LEU A 30 -11.64 29.89 -8.80
C LEU A 30 -10.74 28.84 -9.47
N GLN A 31 -10.99 27.54 -9.27
CA GLN A 31 -10.13 26.46 -9.77
C GLN A 31 -10.88 25.59 -10.80
N PRO A 32 -10.48 25.60 -12.09
CA PRO A 32 -11.17 24.82 -13.14
C PRO A 32 -11.06 23.30 -12.96
N SER A 33 -10.11 22.83 -12.13
CA SER A 33 -9.90 21.42 -11.80
C SER A 33 -10.26 21.07 -10.36
N PHE A 34 -11.13 21.86 -9.70
CA PHE A 34 -11.53 21.64 -8.30
C PHE A 34 -12.03 20.22 -8.05
N ALA A 35 -12.91 19.69 -8.90
CA ALA A 35 -13.44 18.33 -8.78
C ALA A 35 -12.35 17.25 -8.88
N GLN A 36 -11.39 17.42 -9.81
CA GLN A 36 -10.27 16.47 -9.96
C GLN A 36 -9.33 16.52 -8.76
N ARG A 37 -9.02 17.72 -8.27
CA ARG A 37 -8.20 17.92 -7.06
C ARG A 37 -8.86 17.28 -5.84
N HIS A 38 -10.16 17.55 -5.64
CA HIS A 38 -10.94 16.97 -4.55
C HIS A 38 -10.94 15.44 -4.61
N LEU A 39 -11.23 14.84 -5.77
CA LEU A 39 -11.14 13.39 -5.95
C LEU A 39 -9.73 12.85 -5.67
N GLY A 40 -8.69 13.57 -6.11
CA GLY A 40 -7.30 13.24 -5.82
C GLY A 40 -7.00 13.19 -4.32
N GLU A 41 -7.49 14.17 -3.55
CA GLU A 41 -7.33 14.25 -2.09
C GLU A 41 -8.10 13.14 -1.34
N VAL A 42 -9.33 12.82 -1.77
CA VAL A 42 -10.13 11.71 -1.24
C VAL A 42 -9.42 10.37 -1.47
N ILE A 43 -8.96 10.12 -2.70
CA ILE A 43 -8.25 8.88 -3.06
C ILE A 43 -6.91 8.81 -2.31
N GLY A 44 -6.17 9.92 -2.25
CA GLY A 44 -4.87 10.01 -1.58
C GLY A 44 -4.96 9.73 -0.09
N SER A 45 -5.90 10.37 0.62
CA SER A 45 -6.13 10.12 2.05
C SER A 45 -6.56 8.67 2.33
N THR A 46 -7.48 8.13 1.52
CA THR A 46 -7.94 6.74 1.63
C THR A 46 -6.80 5.75 1.42
N MET A 47 -5.94 6.01 0.43
CA MET A 47 -4.74 5.22 0.15
C MET A 47 -3.77 5.24 1.33
N MET A 48 -3.51 6.41 1.92
CA MET A 48 -2.60 6.56 3.06
C MET A 48 -3.08 5.77 4.29
N ILE A 49 -4.38 5.79 4.57
CA ILE A 49 -4.98 4.97 5.64
C ILE A 49 -4.74 3.49 5.36
N MET A 50 -5.05 3.02 4.14
CA MET A 50 -4.81 1.61 3.79
C MET A 50 -3.33 1.23 3.85
N MET A 51 -2.42 2.13 3.47
CA MET A 51 -0.98 1.91 3.57
C MET A 51 -0.51 1.78 5.03
N ALA A 52 -1.02 2.62 5.92
CA ALA A 52 -0.73 2.49 7.35
C ALA A 52 -1.20 1.12 7.88
N PHE A 53 -2.39 0.66 7.44
CA PHE A 53 -2.87 -0.68 7.78
C PHE A 53 -1.98 -1.79 7.23
N THR A 54 -1.54 -1.73 5.97
CA THR A 54 -0.66 -2.78 5.42
C THR A 54 0.67 -2.87 6.17
N LEU A 55 1.22 -1.74 6.61
CA LEU A 55 2.42 -1.70 7.47
C LEU A 55 2.15 -2.32 8.86
N LEU A 56 1.01 -2.01 9.48
CA LEU A 56 0.60 -2.64 10.75
C LEU A 56 0.40 -4.15 10.60
N LEU A 57 -0.13 -4.62 9.47
CA LEU A 57 -0.23 -6.05 9.20
C LEU A 57 1.17 -6.69 9.00
N ALA A 58 2.12 -5.96 8.42
CA ALA A 58 3.47 -6.46 8.19
C ALA A 58 4.25 -6.74 9.49
N THR A 59 3.94 -6.03 10.59
CA THR A 59 4.59 -6.24 11.90
C THR A 59 4.11 -7.48 12.64
N ARG A 60 3.00 -8.12 12.19
CA ARG A 60 2.45 -9.37 12.76
C ARG A 60 2.21 -9.32 14.27
N ILE A 61 1.64 -8.23 14.75
CA ILE A 61 1.29 -8.08 16.16
C ILE A 61 0.26 -9.16 16.55
N ARG A 62 0.51 -9.84 17.67
CA ARG A 62 -0.32 -10.96 18.17
C ARG A 62 -1.81 -10.61 18.32
N VAL A 63 -2.12 -9.34 18.60
CA VAL A 63 -3.50 -8.82 18.68
C VAL A 63 -4.21 -8.92 17.33
N LEU A 64 -3.56 -8.48 16.25
CA LEU A 64 -4.12 -8.55 14.90
C LEU A 64 -4.27 -10.01 14.45
N GLU A 65 -3.31 -10.87 14.79
CA GLU A 65 -3.39 -12.30 14.47
C GLU A 65 -4.64 -12.96 15.07
N ARG A 66 -4.91 -12.69 16.35
CA ARG A 66 -6.12 -13.20 17.03
C ARG A 66 -7.40 -12.63 16.42
N LEU A 67 -7.42 -11.33 16.10
CA LEU A 67 -8.56 -10.67 15.46
C LEU A 67 -8.87 -11.23 14.06
N LEU A 68 -7.82 -11.55 13.29
CA LEU A 68 -7.92 -12.10 11.94
C LEU A 68 -8.15 -13.61 11.92
N GLY A 69 -7.99 -14.30 13.05
CA GLY A 69 -8.20 -15.73 13.18
C GLY A 69 -7.05 -16.57 12.62
N GLY A 70 -5.81 -16.11 12.81
CA GLY A 70 -4.58 -16.85 12.53
C GLY A 70 -3.61 -16.16 11.58
N LEU A 71 -2.36 -16.61 11.61
CA LEU A 71 -1.25 -16.04 10.83
C LEU A 71 -1.50 -16.11 9.32
N ASP A 72 -1.99 -17.23 8.80
CA ASP A 72 -2.24 -17.44 7.37
C ASP A 72 -3.23 -16.43 6.78
N LYS A 73 -4.29 -16.12 7.54
CA LYS A 73 -5.30 -15.14 7.13
C LYS A 73 -4.74 -13.73 7.12
N LEU A 74 -3.91 -13.40 8.11
CA LEU A 74 -3.23 -12.11 8.17
C LEU A 74 -2.39 -11.86 6.91
N TYR A 75 -1.67 -12.88 6.40
CA TYR A 75 -0.93 -12.75 5.15
C TYR A 75 -1.81 -12.55 3.92
N VAL A 76 -2.92 -13.29 3.81
CA VAL A 76 -3.86 -13.14 2.69
C VAL A 76 -4.42 -11.73 2.67
N VAL A 77 -4.79 -11.22 3.84
CA VAL A 77 -5.32 -9.87 4.00
C VAL A 77 -4.26 -8.81 3.70
N HIS A 78 -3.04 -8.93 4.22
CA HIS A 78 -1.94 -8.03 3.91
C HIS A 78 -1.69 -7.95 2.39
N ARG A 79 -1.63 -9.12 1.72
CA ARG A 79 -1.46 -9.19 0.27
C ARG A 79 -2.59 -8.50 -0.49
N ASN A 80 -3.84 -8.77 -0.12
CA ASN A 80 -4.98 -8.16 -0.79
C ASN A 80 -5.03 -6.65 -0.56
N ALA A 81 -4.81 -6.20 0.68
CA ALA A 81 -4.74 -4.79 1.02
C ALA A 81 -3.61 -4.07 0.26
N GLY A 82 -2.43 -4.70 0.12
CA GLY A 82 -1.35 -4.18 -0.71
C GLY A 82 -1.73 -4.01 -2.19
N ILE A 83 -2.51 -4.95 -2.75
CA ILE A 83 -3.03 -4.83 -4.13
C ILE A 83 -4.00 -3.65 -4.23
N PHE A 84 -4.92 -3.49 -3.27
CA PHE A 84 -5.85 -2.36 -3.25
C PHE A 84 -5.11 -1.02 -3.15
N VAL A 85 -4.12 -0.92 -2.27
CA VAL A 85 -3.28 0.28 -2.13
C VAL A 85 -2.57 0.61 -3.44
N PHE A 86 -2.02 -0.39 -4.13
CA PHE A 86 -1.39 -0.18 -5.43
C PHE A 86 -2.38 0.32 -6.49
N LEU A 87 -3.58 -0.25 -6.55
CA LEU A 87 -4.62 0.20 -7.48
C LEU A 87 -5.07 1.64 -7.17
N LEU A 88 -5.24 1.98 -5.89
CA LEU A 88 -5.58 3.33 -5.45
C LEU A 88 -4.45 4.33 -5.77
N LEU A 89 -3.19 3.93 -5.58
CA LEU A 89 -2.02 4.75 -5.94
C LEU A 89 -1.97 5.02 -7.45
N PHE A 90 -2.22 4.01 -8.27
CA PHE A 90 -2.29 4.18 -9.72
C PHE A 90 -3.43 5.12 -10.12
N LEU A 91 -4.62 4.94 -9.54
CA LEU A 91 -5.76 5.82 -9.77
C LEU A 91 -5.49 7.26 -9.31
N HIS A 92 -4.83 7.44 -8.16
CA HIS A 92 -4.45 8.75 -7.64
C HIS A 92 -3.57 9.52 -8.62
N LEU A 93 -2.58 8.86 -9.24
CA LEU A 93 -1.70 9.49 -10.23
C LEU A 93 -2.43 9.88 -11.52
N LEU A 94 -3.48 9.15 -11.92
CA LEU A 94 -4.29 9.48 -13.09
C LEU A 94 -5.22 10.68 -12.84
N VAL A 95 -5.71 10.84 -11.61
CA VAL A 95 -6.68 11.87 -11.24
C VAL A 95 -6.01 13.17 -10.81
N MET A 96 -4.80 13.11 -10.25
CA MET A 96 -4.13 14.29 -9.70
C MET A 96 -3.74 15.29 -10.81
N PRO A 97 -4.18 16.56 -10.74
CA PRO A 97 -3.88 17.54 -11.76
C PRO A 97 -2.40 17.91 -11.78
N LEU A 98 -1.73 17.65 -12.91
CA LEU A 98 -0.33 18.02 -13.11
C LEU A 98 -0.23 19.52 -13.44
N ASN A 99 -0.03 20.36 -12.42
CA ASN A 99 0.33 21.76 -12.65
C ASN A 99 1.85 21.85 -12.92
N PRO A 100 2.32 22.33 -14.10
CA PRO A 100 3.75 22.48 -14.39
C PRO A 100 4.39 23.64 -13.61
N ASN A 101 3.59 24.63 -13.22
CA ASN A 101 4.05 25.88 -12.60
C ASN A 101 4.20 25.75 -11.08
N GLU A 102 3.65 24.68 -10.50
CA GLU A 102 3.74 24.39 -9.07
C GLU A 102 4.45 23.06 -8.87
N VAL A 103 5.63 23.10 -8.27
CA VAL A 103 6.38 21.90 -7.88
C VAL A 103 6.32 21.79 -6.35
N PRO A 104 5.23 21.22 -5.80
CA PRO A 104 5.13 21.02 -4.37
C PRO A 104 6.24 20.07 -3.90
N PRO A 105 6.74 20.23 -2.67
CA PRO A 105 7.84 19.42 -2.14
C PRO A 105 7.53 17.91 -2.12
N GLY A 106 6.23 17.54 -2.11
CA GLY A 106 5.78 16.15 -2.16
C GLY A 106 5.89 15.48 -3.54
N ARG A 107 6.12 16.21 -4.63
CA ARG A 107 6.07 15.67 -6.00
C ARG A 107 7.21 14.69 -6.28
N ALA A 108 8.45 15.13 -6.04
CA ALA A 108 9.64 14.29 -6.21
C ALA A 108 9.62 13.01 -5.35
N PRO A 109 9.41 13.07 -4.02
CA PRO A 109 9.35 11.86 -3.20
C PRO A 109 8.16 10.96 -3.59
N GLY A 110 7.05 11.52 -4.06
CA GLY A 110 5.91 10.74 -4.57
C GLY A 110 6.29 9.86 -5.77
N TYR A 111 6.98 10.42 -6.77
CA TYR A 111 7.44 9.63 -7.92
C TYR A 111 8.51 8.60 -7.55
N ILE A 112 9.41 8.93 -6.63
CA ILE A 112 10.42 7.98 -6.12
C ILE A 112 9.73 6.80 -5.41
N ALA A 113 8.78 7.08 -4.52
CA ALA A 113 8.01 6.06 -3.82
C ALA A 113 7.21 5.19 -4.79
N PHE A 114 6.56 5.80 -5.79
CA PHE A 114 5.85 5.06 -6.84
C PHE A 114 6.78 4.14 -7.62
N GLY A 115 7.94 4.64 -8.06
CA GLY A 115 8.97 3.83 -8.71
C GLY A 115 9.43 2.66 -7.84
N GLY A 116 9.61 2.89 -6.53
CA GLY A 116 9.90 1.86 -5.55
C GLY A 116 8.79 0.80 -5.45
N PHE A 117 7.52 1.20 -5.40
CA PHE A 117 6.38 0.27 -5.38
C PHE A 117 6.30 -0.57 -6.66
N VAL A 118 6.45 0.05 -7.83
CA VAL A 118 6.47 -0.66 -9.12
C VAL A 118 7.63 -1.66 -9.16
N LEU A 119 8.82 -1.25 -8.74
CA LEU A 119 9.99 -2.13 -8.67
C LEU A 119 9.74 -3.33 -7.74
N LEU A 120 9.17 -3.11 -6.55
CA LEU A 120 8.84 -4.17 -5.60
C LEU A 120 7.81 -5.15 -6.16
N ILE A 121 6.80 -4.65 -6.89
CA ILE A 121 5.79 -5.48 -7.55
C ILE A 121 6.41 -6.29 -8.68
N LEU A 122 7.22 -5.66 -9.53
CA LEU A 122 7.95 -6.34 -10.59
C LEU A 122 8.85 -7.42 -10.02
N LEU A 123 9.58 -7.15 -8.93
CA LEU A 123 10.39 -8.16 -8.24
C LEU A 123 9.54 -9.31 -7.66
N SER A 124 8.33 -8.99 -7.18
CA SER A 124 7.40 -9.98 -6.63
C SER A 124 6.72 -10.83 -7.71
N VAL A 125 6.56 -10.31 -8.93
CA VAL A 125 5.93 -10.99 -10.07
C VAL A 125 6.96 -11.67 -10.98
N ALA A 126 8.19 -11.16 -11.06
CA ALA A 126 9.29 -11.69 -11.86
C ALA A 126 9.47 -13.22 -11.77
N PRO A 127 9.45 -13.87 -10.59
CA PRO A 127 9.59 -15.32 -10.51
C PRO A 127 8.36 -16.11 -11.01
N ARG A 128 7.20 -15.45 -11.21
CA ARG A 128 5.98 -16.08 -11.74
C ARG A 128 5.93 -16.09 -13.27
N ILE A 129 6.75 -15.29 -13.96
CA ILE A 129 6.77 -15.24 -15.43
C ILE A 129 7.81 -16.25 -15.96
N PRO A 130 7.39 -17.30 -16.70
CA PRO A 130 8.30 -18.36 -17.14
C PRO A 130 9.47 -17.85 -18.02
N GLY A 131 9.26 -16.78 -18.80
CA GLY A 131 10.29 -16.17 -19.64
C GLY A 131 11.33 -15.37 -18.86
N VAL A 132 10.90 -14.60 -17.85
CA VAL A 132 11.80 -13.78 -17.00
C VAL A 132 12.65 -14.67 -16.10
N ARG A 133 12.09 -15.77 -15.58
CA ARG A 133 12.84 -16.79 -14.81
C ARG A 133 14.00 -17.42 -15.59
N ARG A 134 13.90 -17.46 -16.93
CA ARG A 134 14.94 -18.02 -17.80
C ARG A 134 16.08 -17.04 -18.06
N VAL A 135 15.78 -15.74 -18.14
CA VAL A 135 16.76 -14.64 -18.34
C VAL A 135 17.41 -14.23 -17.01
N MET A 136 16.62 -14.05 -15.96
CA MET A 136 17.10 -13.84 -14.60
C MET A 136 17.41 -15.20 -13.96
N ARG A 137 18.60 -15.75 -14.22
CA ARG A 137 19.19 -16.85 -13.43
C ARG A 137 19.59 -16.38 -12.01
N ILE A 138 18.75 -15.56 -11.37
CA ILE A 138 18.94 -15.20 -9.97
C ILE A 138 18.70 -16.47 -9.17
N GLY A 139 19.79 -17.09 -8.71
CA GLY A 139 19.70 -18.24 -7.83
C GLY A 139 18.83 -17.91 -6.63
N TYR A 140 18.08 -18.91 -6.14
CA TYR A 140 17.17 -18.77 -4.99
C TYR A 140 17.81 -18.00 -3.80
N ARG A 141 19.13 -18.13 -3.63
CA ARG A 141 19.92 -17.42 -2.63
C ARG A 141 19.95 -15.89 -2.82
N GLY A 142 20.12 -15.39 -4.05
CA GLY A 142 20.11 -13.95 -4.35
C GLY A 142 18.73 -13.34 -4.16
N TRP A 143 17.69 -14.04 -4.64
CA TRP A 143 16.29 -13.64 -4.41
C TRP A 143 15.93 -13.61 -2.92
N ARG A 144 16.34 -14.63 -2.16
CA ARG A 144 16.13 -14.68 -0.70
C ARG A 144 16.87 -13.55 0.01
N ILE A 145 18.08 -13.17 -0.41
CA ILE A 145 18.84 -12.04 0.17
C ILE A 145 18.12 -10.71 -0.12
N SER A 146 17.66 -10.49 -1.35
CA SER A 146 16.87 -9.29 -1.70
C SER A 146 15.61 -9.16 -0.85
N HIS A 147 14.90 -10.27 -0.59
CA HIS A 147 13.77 -10.27 0.35
C HIS A 147 14.19 -10.21 1.83
N ARG A 148 15.37 -10.70 2.19
CA ARG A 148 15.90 -10.61 3.56
C ARG A 148 16.21 -9.18 3.95
N PHE A 149 16.63 -8.30 3.03
CA PHE A 149 16.75 -6.86 3.31
C PHE A 149 15.42 -6.21 3.70
N ILE A 150 14.30 -6.66 3.14
CA ILE A 150 12.94 -6.20 3.50
C ILE A 150 12.54 -6.74 4.90
N GLY A 151 12.97 -7.96 5.25
CA GLY A 151 12.69 -8.60 6.54
C GLY A 151 13.65 -8.25 7.68
N VAL A 152 14.88 -7.80 7.40
CA VAL A 152 15.91 -7.45 8.41
C VAL A 152 15.52 -6.20 9.19
N ALA A 153 14.84 -5.24 8.56
CA ALA A 153 14.18 -4.15 9.27
C ALA A 153 13.17 -4.65 10.34
N GLY A 154 12.59 -5.84 10.16
CA GLY A 154 11.70 -6.48 11.13
C GLY A 154 12.36 -7.50 12.07
N SER A 155 13.57 -8.01 11.75
CA SER A 155 14.22 -9.07 12.55
C SER A 155 15.13 -8.55 13.65
N ILE A 156 15.46 -7.26 13.67
CA ILE A 156 16.08 -6.64 14.86
C ILE A 156 15.13 -6.71 16.08
N HIS A 157 13.86 -7.08 15.90
CA HIS A 157 12.90 -7.33 16.99
C HIS A 157 12.70 -8.83 17.34
N PHE A 158 13.27 -9.78 16.57
CA PHE A 158 12.96 -11.22 16.72
C PHE A 158 13.92 -12.00 17.65
N GLU A 159 14.97 -11.36 18.19
CA GLU A 159 15.83 -11.98 19.20
C GLU A 159 15.28 -11.91 20.64
N GLN A 160 14.11 -11.31 20.88
CA GLN A 160 13.51 -11.25 22.24
C GLN A 160 12.53 -12.38 22.59
N PHE A 161 12.18 -13.29 21.67
CA PHE A 161 11.20 -14.37 21.96
C PHE A 161 11.76 -15.79 21.79
N ARG A 162 12.96 -16.01 22.33
CA ARG A 162 13.30 -17.32 22.88
C ARG A 162 13.23 -17.20 24.40
N PHE A 163 12.32 -17.95 25.02
CA PHE A 163 12.34 -18.56 26.35
C PHE A 163 10.97 -18.55 27.03
N ARG A 164 10.50 -19.79 27.24
CA ARG A 164 9.36 -20.29 28.02
C ARG A 164 7.97 -20.16 27.39
#